data_AF-A0AAJ1UDH6-F1
#
_entry.id   AF-A0AAJ1UDH6-F1
#
_cell.length_a   1.000
_cell.length_b   1.000
_cell.length_c   1.000
_cell.angle_alpha   90.00
_cell.angle_beta   90.00
_cell.angle_gamma   90.00
#
_symmetry.space_group_name_H-M   'P 1'
#
loop_
_entity.id
_entity.type
_entity.pdbx_description
1 polymer ?
#
loop_
_entity_poly.entity_id
_entity_poly.type
_entity_poly.pdbx_seq_one_letter_code
_entity_poly.pdbx_strand_id
1 'polypeptide(L)'
;GACRDLELPVPSASDASWVIGLSLESALRRAVPQLTQAMLPRFLERYRTHYLLRDPELRLFDGIPELLTALAERDVRLAVATGKSRVGLTRALAATGLGPMFDATRTADETFSKPHPAMLHELM
;
A
#
# COMPACT_ATOMS: atom_id res chain seq x y z
N GLY A 1 -13.24 7.53 5.72
CA GLY A 1 -12.60 8.37 6.76
C GLY A 1 -12.36 9.75 6.21
N ALA A 2 -11.24 9.95 5.51
CA ALA A 2 -10.80 11.26 5.02
C ALA A 2 -11.86 12.12 4.30
N CYS A 3 -12.65 11.55 3.37
CA CYS A 3 -13.69 12.34 2.70
C CYS A 3 -14.70 12.93 3.68
N ARG A 4 -15.12 12.18 4.70
CA ARG A 4 -16.08 12.68 5.71
C ARG A 4 -15.50 13.84 6.52
N ASP A 5 -14.22 13.74 6.91
CA ASP A 5 -13.55 14.77 7.72
C ASP A 5 -13.35 16.09 6.98
N LEU A 6 -13.38 16.06 5.64
CA LEU A 6 -13.26 17.22 4.76
C LEU A 6 -14.60 17.58 4.09
N GLU A 7 -15.71 16.96 4.53
CA GLU A 7 -17.06 17.20 3.96
C GLU A 7 -17.15 16.93 2.45
N LEU A 8 -16.33 16.01 1.95
CA LEU A 8 -16.31 15.55 0.57
C LEU A 8 -17.21 14.31 0.39
N PRO A 9 -17.77 14.11 -0.82
CA PRO A 9 -18.48 12.88 -1.15
C PRO A 9 -17.65 11.63 -0.84
N VAL A 10 -18.26 10.67 -0.16
CA VAL A 10 -17.61 9.39 0.15
C VAL A 10 -17.76 8.47 -1.06
N PRO A 11 -16.66 8.02 -1.71
CA PRO A 11 -16.76 7.10 -2.83
C PRO A 11 -17.32 5.74 -2.40
N SER A 12 -17.90 5.01 -3.36
CA SER A 12 -18.29 3.63 -3.16
C SER A 12 -17.06 2.74 -2.88
N ALA A 13 -17.26 1.57 -2.26
CA ALA A 13 -16.17 0.61 -2.04
C ALA A 13 -15.52 0.16 -3.36
N SER A 14 -16.30 0.08 -4.44
CA SER A 14 -15.80 -0.24 -5.78
C SER A 14 -14.90 0.88 -6.32
N ASP A 15 -15.32 2.15 -6.21
CA ASP A 15 -14.52 3.29 -6.69
C ASP A 15 -13.24 3.48 -5.87
N ALA A 16 -13.30 3.22 -4.56
CA ALA A 16 -12.15 3.29 -3.66
C ALA A 16 -11.17 2.12 -3.85
N SER A 17 -11.64 0.95 -4.29
CA SER A 17 -10.81 -0.24 -4.51
C SER A 17 -10.25 -0.35 -5.92
N TRP A 18 -10.75 0.44 -6.88
CA TRP A 18 -10.25 0.56 -8.26
C TRP A 18 -8.85 1.22 -8.39
N VAL A 19 -8.05 1.11 -7.33
CA VAL A 19 -6.80 1.84 -7.08
C VAL A 19 -5.57 0.91 -7.07
N ILE A 20 -5.77 -0.41 -7.19
CA ILE A 20 -4.68 -1.39 -7.13
C ILE A 20 -3.74 -1.20 -8.34
N GLY A 21 -2.56 -0.63 -8.09
CA GLY A 21 -1.49 -0.46 -9.07
C GLY A 21 -1.25 0.97 -9.55
N LEU A 22 -2.11 1.93 -9.18
CA LEU A 22 -1.96 3.36 -9.51
C LEU A 22 -1.33 4.14 -8.34
N SER A 23 -0.71 5.29 -8.65
CA SER A 23 -0.29 6.23 -7.61
C SER A 23 -1.51 6.75 -6.83
N LEU A 24 -1.33 7.03 -5.54
CA LEU A 24 -2.39 7.55 -4.67
C LEU A 24 -3.04 8.81 -5.27
N GLU A 25 -2.25 9.70 -5.88
CA GLU A 25 -2.79 10.90 -6.54
C GLU A 25 -3.74 10.58 -7.70
N SER A 26 -3.37 9.63 -8.56
CA SER A 26 -4.21 9.22 -9.70
C SER A 26 -5.51 8.56 -9.22
N ALA A 27 -5.41 7.76 -8.16
CA ALA A 27 -6.55 7.18 -7.49
C ALA A 27 -7.49 8.23 -6.87
N LEU A 28 -6.94 9.23 -6.20
CA LEU A 28 -7.72 10.30 -5.60
C LEU A 28 -8.44 11.16 -6.64
N ARG A 29 -7.82 11.44 -7.79
CA ARG A 29 -8.49 12.15 -8.90
C ARG A 29 -9.75 11.42 -9.38
N ARG A 30 -9.73 10.08 -9.43
CA ARG A 30 -10.88 9.25 -9.84
C ARG A 30 -11.92 9.13 -8.73
N ALA A 31 -11.48 8.79 -7.52
CA ALA A 31 -12.35 8.45 -6.40
C ALA A 31 -12.93 9.67 -5.70
N VAL A 32 -12.25 10.83 -5.75
CA VAL A 32 -12.69 12.07 -5.10
C VAL A 32 -12.50 13.25 -6.06
N PRO A 33 -13.30 13.36 -7.14
CA PRO A 33 -13.11 14.40 -8.17
C PRO A 33 -13.18 15.84 -7.65
N GLN A 34 -13.87 16.06 -6.53
CA GLN A 34 -13.99 17.37 -5.87
C GLN A 34 -12.74 17.73 -5.04
N LEU A 35 -11.78 16.82 -4.90
CA LEU A 35 -10.55 17.09 -4.15
C LEU A 35 -9.65 18.07 -4.92
N THR A 36 -9.58 19.31 -4.45
CA THR A 36 -8.70 20.35 -5.02
C THR A 36 -7.27 20.23 -4.50
N GLN A 37 -6.33 20.85 -5.22
CA GLN A 37 -4.92 20.89 -4.81
C GLN A 37 -4.71 21.53 -3.43
N ALA A 38 -5.53 22.53 -3.08
CA ALA A 38 -5.48 23.20 -1.78
C ALA A 38 -5.92 22.28 -0.62
N MET A 39 -6.83 21.33 -0.89
CA MET A 39 -7.31 20.37 0.11
C MET A 39 -6.43 19.13 0.24
N LEU A 40 -5.58 18.85 -0.76
CA LEU A 40 -4.77 17.64 -0.84
C LEU A 40 -3.90 17.40 0.41
N PRO A 41 -3.16 18.38 0.97
CA PRO A 41 -2.34 18.15 2.16
C PRO A 41 -3.16 17.66 3.36
N ARG A 42 -4.28 18.34 3.65
CA ARG A 42 -5.20 17.97 4.75
C ARG A 42 -5.88 16.63 4.48
N PHE A 43 -6.25 16.35 3.23
CA PHE A 43 -6.83 15.06 2.85
C PHE A 43 -5.84 13.92 3.11
N LEU A 44 -4.58 14.07 2.69
CA LEU A 44 -3.54 13.04 2.87
C LEU A 44 -3.25 12.77 4.35
N GLU A 45 -3.25 13.81 5.18
CA GLU A 45 -3.17 13.68 6.63
C GLU A 45 -4.31 12.81 7.18
N ARG A 46 -5.57 13.18 6.90
CA ARG A 46 -6.74 12.42 7.37
C ARG A 46 -6.77 11.01 6.79
N TYR A 47 -6.38 10.84 5.53
CA TYR A 47 -6.27 9.54 4.90
C TYR A 47 -5.30 8.64 5.65
N ARG A 48 -4.11 9.14 6.00
CA ARG A 48 -3.13 8.39 6.79
C ARG A 48 -3.67 8.03 8.17
N THR A 49 -4.33 8.96 8.87
CA THR A 49 -4.97 8.69 10.17
C THR A 49 -5.97 7.53 10.08
N HIS A 50 -6.91 7.60 9.13
CA HIS A 50 -7.93 6.57 8.96
C HIS A 50 -7.37 5.24 8.44
N TYR A 51 -6.30 5.28 7.63
CA TYR A 51 -5.62 4.07 7.18
C TYR A 51 -4.91 3.38 8.35
N LEU A 52 -4.19 4.14 9.20
CA LEU A 52 -3.50 3.66 10.39
C LEU A 52 -4.44 3.03 11.42
N LEU A 53 -5.61 3.64 11.65
CA LEU A 53 -6.60 3.11 12.58
C LEU A 53 -7.12 1.71 12.18
N ARG A 54 -6.93 1.31 10.92
CA ARG A 54 -7.35 0.01 10.39
C ARG A 54 -6.22 -1.01 10.33
N ASP A 55 -5.02 -0.69 10.80
CA ASP A 55 -3.92 -1.66 10.86
C ASP A 55 -4.27 -2.93 11.66
N PRO A 56 -5.01 -2.87 12.79
CA PRO A 56 -5.46 -4.07 13.50
C PRO A 56 -6.42 -4.95 12.69
N GLU A 57 -7.03 -4.43 11.62
CA GLU A 57 -7.91 -5.18 10.71
C GLU A 57 -7.12 -5.85 9.57
N LEU A 58 -5.79 -5.68 9.49
CA LEU A 58 -4.97 -6.32 8.45
C LEU A 58 -5.08 -7.84 8.58
N ARG A 59 -5.67 -8.47 7.56
CA ARG A 59 -5.73 -9.92 7.43
C ARG A 59 -4.86 -10.35 6.25
N LEU A 60 -4.06 -11.39 6.48
CA LEU A 60 -3.43 -12.11 5.39
C LEU A 60 -4.51 -12.83 4.59
N PHE A 61 -4.27 -12.97 3.29
CA PHE A 61 -5.10 -13.88 2.49
C PHE A 61 -4.83 -15.32 2.93
N ASP A 62 -5.87 -16.14 2.91
CA ASP A 62 -5.79 -17.55 3.26
C ASP A 62 -4.73 -18.26 2.40
N GLY A 63 -3.90 -19.11 3.02
CA GLY A 63 -2.85 -19.86 2.32
C GLY A 63 -1.53 -19.12 2.09
N ILE A 64 -1.47 -17.79 2.35
CA ILE A 64 -0.23 -17.02 2.15
C ILE A 64 0.87 -17.43 3.15
N PRO A 65 0.62 -17.58 4.46
CA PRO A 65 1.65 -18.04 5.39
C PRO A 65 2.26 -19.38 4.97
N GLU A 66 1.42 -20.35 4.62
CA GLU A 66 1.82 -21.70 4.22
C GLU A 66 2.63 -21.68 2.92
N LEU A 67 2.22 -20.88 1.95
CA LEU A 67 2.96 -20.68 0.70
C LEU A 67 4.35 -20.10 0.95
N LEU A 68 4.45 -19.04 1.77
CA LEU A 68 5.73 -18.39 2.06
C LEU A 68 6.67 -19.35 2.79
N THR A 69 6.17 -20.14 3.75
CA THR A 69 6.94 -21.18 4.42
C THR A 69 7.43 -22.24 3.43
N ALA A 70 6.57 -22.77 2.57
CA ALA A 70 6.94 -23.78 1.59
C ALA A 70 7.99 -23.27 0.57
N LEU A 71 7.97 -21.98 0.24
CA LEU A 71 8.99 -21.37 -0.62
C LEU A 71 10.34 -21.25 0.12
N ALA A 72 10.32 -20.87 1.39
CA ALA A 72 11.52 -20.79 2.22
C ALA A 72 12.19 -22.17 2.41
N GLU A 73 11.39 -23.22 2.64
CA GLU A 73 11.88 -24.62 2.75
C GLU A 73 12.55 -25.12 1.45
N ARG A 74 12.26 -24.46 0.32
CA ARG A 74 12.84 -24.77 -1.00
C ARG A 74 14.00 -23.83 -1.37
N ASP A 75 14.50 -23.06 -0.42
CA ASP A 75 15.59 -22.08 -0.60
C ASP A 75 15.28 -21.01 -1.68
N VAL A 76 14.00 -20.66 -1.84
CA VAL A 76 13.57 -19.62 -2.76
C VAL A 76 13.69 -18.26 -2.09
N ARG A 77 14.52 -17.39 -2.68
CA ARG A 77 14.66 -15.99 -2.26
C ARG A 77 13.42 -15.17 -2.60
N LEU A 78 12.88 -14.46 -1.60
CA LEU A 78 11.67 -13.65 -1.76
C LEU A 78 11.98 -12.17 -1.58
N ALA A 79 11.32 -11.33 -2.38
CA ALA A 79 11.42 -9.89 -2.29
C ALA A 79 10.08 -9.18 -2.54
N VAL A 80 9.92 -7.96 -2.03
CA VAL A 80 8.71 -7.15 -2.19
C VAL A 80 8.97 -5.90 -3.03
N ALA A 81 8.23 -5.73 -4.13
CA ALA A 81 8.17 -4.49 -4.91
C ALA A 81 6.76 -3.85 -4.83
N THR A 82 6.63 -2.74 -4.11
CA THR A 82 5.31 -2.17 -3.75
C THR A 82 5.22 -0.66 -3.95
N GLY A 83 4.02 -0.18 -4.28
CA GLY A 83 3.70 1.26 -4.32
C GLY A 83 3.41 1.88 -2.95
N LYS A 84 3.47 1.09 -1.86
CA LYS A 84 3.37 1.61 -0.49
C LYS A 84 4.60 2.47 -0.16
N SER A 85 4.46 3.38 0.79
CA SER A 85 5.60 4.06 1.41
C SER A 85 6.44 3.07 2.23
N ARG A 86 7.71 3.42 2.48
CA ARG A 86 8.62 2.66 3.36
C ARG A 86 8.00 2.44 4.73
N VAL A 87 7.48 3.50 5.35
CA VAL A 87 6.80 3.42 6.65
C VAL A 87 5.57 2.51 6.60
N GLY A 88 4.78 2.57 5.52
CA GLY A 88 3.61 1.74 5.34
C GLY A 88 3.93 0.25 5.17
N LEU A 89 4.99 -0.07 4.42
CA LEU A 89 5.45 -1.45 4.25
C LEU A 89 6.01 -2.01 5.56
N THR A 90 6.91 -1.29 6.24
CA THR A 90 7.50 -1.73 7.51
C THR A 90 6.43 -2.09 8.52
N ARG A 91 5.39 -1.25 8.64
CA ARG A 91 4.29 -1.48 9.58
C ARG A 91 3.45 -2.70 9.21
N ALA A 92 3.12 -2.88 7.92
CA ALA A 92 2.35 -4.04 7.47
C ALA A 92 3.11 -5.35 7.72
N LEU A 93 4.43 -5.36 7.48
CA LEU A 93 5.28 -6.52 7.76
C LEU A 93 5.39 -6.81 9.26
N ALA A 94 5.49 -5.77 10.10
CA ALA A 94 5.51 -5.93 11.55
C ALA A 94 4.17 -6.46 12.08
N ALA A 95 3.04 -5.92 11.62
CA ALA A 95 1.71 -6.34 12.03
C ALA A 95 1.38 -7.79 11.63
N THR A 96 1.97 -8.28 10.53
CA THR A 96 1.72 -9.63 10.01
C THR A 96 2.81 -10.65 10.39
N GLY A 97 3.93 -10.20 10.96
CA GLY A 97 5.08 -11.04 11.26
C GLY A 97 5.85 -11.55 10.03
N LEU A 98 5.51 -11.11 8.82
CA LEU A 98 6.10 -11.61 7.57
C LEU A 98 7.45 -10.99 7.20
N GLY A 99 7.91 -9.98 7.94
CA GLY A 99 9.17 -9.28 7.66
C GLY A 99 10.38 -10.21 7.41
N PRO A 100 10.63 -11.21 8.27
CA PRO A 100 11.75 -12.14 8.10
C PRO A 100 11.69 -13.04 6.86
N MET A 101 10.52 -13.14 6.19
CA MET A 101 10.34 -14.01 5.02
C MET A 101 10.87 -13.39 3.72
N PHE A 102 11.27 -12.11 3.73
CA PHE A 102 11.72 -11.39 2.53
C PHE A 102 13.15 -10.89 2.68
N ASP A 103 14.02 -11.26 1.73
CA ASP A 103 15.44 -10.87 1.70
C ASP A 103 15.62 -9.39 1.35
N ALA A 104 14.71 -8.84 0.55
CA ALA A 104 14.83 -7.48 0.04
C ALA A 104 13.46 -6.86 -0.23
N THR A 105 13.41 -5.53 -0.15
CA THR A 105 12.19 -4.76 -0.44
C THR A 105 12.51 -3.46 -1.17
N ARG A 106 11.59 -3.03 -2.04
CA ARG A 106 11.58 -1.70 -2.68
C ARG A 106 10.19 -1.09 -2.64
N THR A 107 10.17 0.20 -2.32
CA THR A 107 8.96 1.00 -2.12
C THR A 107 8.92 2.21 -3.05
N ALA A 108 7.78 2.89 -3.12
CA ALA A 108 7.63 4.09 -3.94
C ALA A 108 8.45 5.30 -3.46
N ASP A 109 8.96 5.27 -2.22
CA ASP A 109 9.79 6.35 -1.66
C ASP A 109 11.27 6.20 -2.04
N GLU A 110 11.68 5.04 -2.56
CA GLU A 110 13.09 4.68 -2.76
C GLU A 110 13.51 4.69 -4.23
N THR A 111 12.56 4.49 -5.14
CA THR A 111 12.80 4.44 -6.59
C THR A 111 11.52 4.77 -7.35
N PHE A 112 11.57 4.76 -8.68
CA PHE A 112 10.41 5.05 -9.52
C PHE A 112 9.23 4.11 -9.21
N SER A 113 8.07 4.70 -8.96
CA SER A 113 6.83 3.97 -8.71
C SER A 113 6.36 3.20 -9.95
N LYS A 114 5.52 2.16 -9.72
CA LYS A 114 4.81 1.46 -10.81
C LYS A 114 4.09 2.46 -11.73
N PRO A 115 4.05 2.23 -13.05
CA PRO A 115 4.45 0.99 -13.75
C PRO A 115 5.94 0.90 -14.12
N HIS A 116 6.79 1.84 -13.68
CA HIS A 116 8.21 1.80 -14.01
C HIS A 116 8.90 0.54 -13.45
N PRO A 117 9.79 -0.14 -14.19
CA PRO A 117 10.36 -1.43 -13.78
C PRO A 117 11.51 -1.35 -12.77
N ALA A 118 11.95 -0.14 -12.38
CA ALA A 118 13.14 0.07 -11.54
C ALA A 118 13.15 -0.77 -10.25
N MET A 119 12.02 -0.87 -9.53
CA MET A 119 11.95 -1.70 -8.31
C MET A 119 12.35 -3.16 -8.56
N LEU A 120 11.99 -3.71 -9.72
CA LEU A 120 12.33 -5.10 -10.04
C LEU A 120 13.81 -5.22 -10.37
N HIS A 121 14.35 -4.32 -11.19
CA HIS A 121 15.77 -4.32 -11.55
C HIS A 121 16.70 -4.17 -10.34
N GLU A 122 16.29 -3.43 -9.31
CA GLU A 122 17.07 -3.28 -8.08
C GLU A 122 16.95 -4.45 -7.09
N LEU A 123 16.02 -5.37 -7.31
CA LEU A 123 15.79 -6.55 -6.46
C LEU A 123 16.34 -7.85 -7.07
N MET A 124 16.78 -7.80 -8.34
CA MET A 124 17.42 -8.91 -9.07
C MET A 124 18.94 -8.89 -8.85
#